data_AF-A0A959GYP7-F1
#
_entry.id   AF-A0A959GYP7-F1
#
_cell.length_a   1.000
_cell.length_b   1.000
_cell.length_c   1.000
_cell.angle_alpha   90.00
_cell.angle_beta   90.00
_cell.angle_gamma   90.00
#
_symmetry.space_group_name_H-M   'P 1'
#
loop_
_entity.id
_entity.type
_entity.pdbx_description
1 polymer ?
#
loop_
_entity_poly.entity_id
_entity_poly.type
_entity_poly.pdbx_seq_one_letter_code
_entity_poly.pdbx_strand_id
1 'polypeptide(L)'
;DKDDPRYTMTFDEEVAAINALTLDDVKAFYKEFYGATEATLAVVGDFDTKAVETALAGNFKDWKSPSRYERIKDEFYQPKAENVEVETPDKANALFLAEQPFKLNQDNPDYAALLMGNYMLGGGFLNSRLAVRIRQKEGLSYGVGSSFSADARDETATWRAFALYAPENAEALEKAFLEEIEKVRAEGFTAEEVAAAKSGWVQSQQVNRAQDRSLAGTLNSYLDLGRTLEWDAALEAKVMALTPEQINAAMAKYLDPQKMVLVKAGDFAKSRQAKP
;
A
#
# COMPACT_ATOMS: atom_id res chain seq x y z
N ASP A 1 3.90 17.06 -18.11
CA ASP A 1 4.22 16.97 -19.55
C ASP A 1 3.75 15.60 -20.02
N LYS A 2 3.17 15.46 -21.22
CA LYS A 2 2.71 14.14 -21.71
C LYS A 2 3.87 13.23 -22.11
N ASP A 3 5.04 13.81 -22.36
CA ASP A 3 6.27 13.07 -22.65
C ASP A 3 7.02 12.62 -21.39
N ASP A 4 6.54 13.01 -20.20
CA ASP A 4 7.09 12.53 -18.92
C ASP A 4 6.54 11.13 -18.61
N PRO A 5 7.39 10.12 -18.31
CA PRO A 5 6.94 8.78 -17.97
C PRO A 5 6.06 8.71 -16.71
N ARG A 6 5.99 9.78 -15.92
CA ARG A 6 5.14 9.91 -14.72
C ARG A 6 3.77 10.52 -15.01
N TYR A 7 3.49 10.88 -16.26
CA TYR A 7 2.19 11.44 -16.65
C TYR A 7 1.05 10.45 -16.38
N THR A 8 0.05 10.88 -15.61
CA THR A 8 -1.17 10.11 -15.41
C THR A 8 -2.14 10.41 -16.56
N MET A 9 -2.30 9.43 -17.46
CA MET A 9 -3.27 9.51 -18.55
C MET A 9 -4.71 9.55 -18.01
N THR A 10 -5.58 10.26 -18.71
CA THR A 10 -7.03 10.11 -18.54
C THR A 10 -7.51 8.78 -19.11
N PHE A 11 -8.71 8.32 -18.73
CA PHE A 11 -9.27 7.07 -19.26
C PHE A 11 -9.36 7.06 -20.79
N ASP A 12 -9.75 8.17 -21.42
CA ASP A 12 -9.83 8.27 -22.88
C ASP A 12 -8.44 8.17 -23.54
N GLU A 13 -7.42 8.76 -22.90
CA GLU A 13 -6.03 8.65 -23.35
C GLU A 13 -5.47 7.24 -23.18
N GLU A 14 -5.75 6.56 -22.06
CA GLU A 14 -5.37 5.17 -21.85
C GLU A 14 -6.02 4.25 -22.89
N VAL A 15 -7.33 4.41 -23.15
CA VAL A 15 -8.05 3.64 -24.17
C VAL A 15 -7.46 3.90 -25.56
N ALA A 16 -7.18 5.16 -25.90
CA ALA A 16 -6.55 5.50 -27.17
C ALA A 16 -5.14 4.89 -27.29
N ALA A 17 -4.33 4.97 -26.23
CA ALA A 17 -2.98 4.42 -26.20
C ALA A 17 -2.98 2.88 -26.33
N ILE A 18 -3.86 2.18 -25.61
CA ILE A 18 -4.00 0.72 -25.69
C ILE A 18 -4.47 0.29 -27.09
N ASN A 19 -5.43 1.00 -27.69
CA ASN A 19 -5.90 0.69 -29.04
C ASN A 19 -4.86 0.97 -30.14
N ALA A 20 -3.97 1.94 -29.90
CA ALA A 20 -2.88 2.26 -30.82
C ALA A 20 -1.68 1.32 -30.69
N LEU A 21 -1.54 0.62 -29.55
CA LEU A 21 -0.42 -0.29 -29.28
C LEU A 21 -0.37 -1.44 -30.28
N THR A 22 0.78 -1.64 -30.92
CA THR A 22 1.00 -2.72 -31.87
C THR A 22 1.86 -3.84 -31.28
N LEU A 23 1.79 -5.03 -31.89
CA LEU A 23 2.70 -6.13 -31.56
C LEU A 23 4.16 -5.76 -31.78
N ASP A 24 4.46 -4.91 -32.77
CA ASP A 24 5.82 -4.50 -33.07
C ASP A 24 6.38 -3.57 -31.99
N ASP A 25 5.55 -2.71 -31.38
CA ASP A 25 5.94 -1.89 -30.22
C ASP A 25 6.33 -2.78 -29.02
N VAL A 26 5.53 -3.80 -28.73
CA VAL A 26 5.81 -4.76 -27.64
C VAL A 26 7.10 -5.53 -27.91
N LYS A 27 7.31 -5.98 -29.16
CA LYS A 27 8.55 -6.66 -29.55
C LYS A 27 9.76 -5.73 -29.49
N ALA A 28 9.60 -4.46 -29.86
CA ALA A 28 10.65 -3.47 -29.77
C ALA A 28 11.03 -3.23 -28.30
N PHE A 29 10.05 -3.02 -27.43
CA PHE A 29 10.27 -2.88 -25.98
C PHE A 29 10.98 -4.11 -25.39
N TYR A 30 10.55 -5.32 -25.74
CA TYR A 30 11.22 -6.54 -25.30
C TYR A 30 12.69 -6.60 -25.76
N LYS A 31 12.95 -6.34 -27.05
CA LYS A 31 14.32 -6.36 -27.58
C LYS A 31 15.22 -5.30 -26.94
N GLU A 32 14.65 -4.15 -26.61
CA GLU A 32 15.41 -3.01 -26.09
C GLU A 32 15.69 -3.11 -24.59
N PHE A 33 14.72 -3.60 -23.80
CA PHE A 33 14.79 -3.49 -22.34
C PHE A 33 14.83 -4.83 -21.60
N TYR A 34 14.47 -5.96 -22.22
CA TYR A 34 14.49 -7.25 -21.53
C TYR A 34 15.84 -7.94 -21.65
N GLY A 35 16.37 -8.35 -20.49
CA GLY A 35 17.49 -9.27 -20.40
C GLY A 35 17.99 -9.41 -18.97
N ALA A 36 18.98 -10.27 -18.77
CA ALA A 36 19.55 -10.60 -17.47
C ALA A 36 20.66 -9.63 -17.02
N THR A 37 20.87 -8.50 -17.71
CA THR A 37 21.96 -7.55 -17.41
C THR A 37 21.85 -6.97 -15.99
N GLU A 38 20.64 -6.63 -15.56
CA GLU A 38 20.34 -6.03 -14.25
C GLU A 38 19.33 -6.89 -13.47
N ALA A 39 19.10 -8.13 -13.89
CA ALA A 39 18.10 -9.00 -13.29
C ALA A 39 18.57 -9.58 -11.96
N THR A 40 17.68 -9.59 -10.97
CA THR A 40 17.86 -10.30 -9.70
C THR A 40 17.00 -11.56 -9.68
N LEU A 41 17.47 -12.57 -8.94
CA LEU A 41 16.73 -13.79 -8.71
C LEU A 41 16.97 -14.29 -7.28
N ALA A 42 15.90 -14.65 -6.58
CA ALA A 42 15.95 -15.41 -5.35
C ALA A 42 15.18 -16.73 -5.52
N VAL A 43 15.75 -17.82 -5.02
CA VAL A 43 15.15 -19.16 -5.05
C VAL A 43 15.06 -19.68 -3.62
N VAL A 44 13.86 -20.08 -3.22
CA VAL A 44 13.55 -20.62 -1.87
C VAL A 44 12.73 -21.89 -2.05
N GLY A 45 13.11 -22.94 -1.34
CA GLY A 45 12.46 -24.25 -1.36
C GLY A 45 13.45 -25.39 -1.26
N ASP A 46 13.01 -26.59 -1.64
CA ASP A 46 13.85 -27.79 -1.73
C ASP A 46 14.40 -27.94 -3.15
N PHE A 47 15.69 -27.66 -3.34
CA PHE A 47 16.35 -27.71 -4.64
C PHE A 47 17.84 -28.03 -4.53
N ASP A 48 18.41 -28.56 -5.62
CA ASP A 48 19.86 -28.69 -5.78
C ASP A 48 20.45 -27.37 -6.31
N THR A 49 21.30 -26.73 -5.50
CA THR A 49 21.92 -25.44 -5.84
C THR A 49 22.70 -25.49 -7.15
N LYS A 50 23.47 -26.55 -7.39
CA LYS A 50 24.31 -26.67 -8.60
C LYS A 50 23.46 -26.84 -9.86
N ALA A 51 22.37 -27.59 -9.76
CA ALA A 51 21.43 -27.76 -10.87
C ALA A 51 20.77 -26.43 -11.25
N VAL A 52 20.35 -25.63 -10.26
CA VAL A 52 19.79 -24.30 -10.48
C VAL A 52 20.83 -23.36 -11.09
N GLU A 53 22.03 -23.26 -10.51
CA GLU A 53 23.12 -22.43 -11.04
C GLU A 53 23.45 -22.79 -12.49
N THR A 54 23.52 -24.09 -12.81
CA THR A 54 23.77 -24.57 -14.16
C THR A 54 22.67 -24.16 -15.12
N ALA A 55 21.40 -24.30 -14.72
CA ALA A 55 20.26 -23.90 -15.53
C ALA A 55 20.24 -22.39 -15.78
N LEU A 56 20.56 -21.58 -14.76
CA LEU A 56 20.60 -20.12 -14.89
C LEU A 56 21.74 -19.67 -15.81
N ALA A 57 22.95 -20.18 -15.60
CA ALA A 57 24.10 -19.88 -16.44
C ALA A 57 23.87 -20.35 -17.88
N GLY A 58 23.23 -21.50 -18.08
CA GLY A 58 22.94 -22.04 -19.41
C GLY A 58 21.91 -21.23 -20.19
N ASN A 59 20.78 -20.88 -19.55
CA ASN A 59 19.65 -20.24 -20.23
C ASN A 59 19.78 -18.72 -20.37
N PHE A 60 20.50 -18.05 -19.46
CA PHE A 60 20.51 -16.58 -19.40
C PHE A 60 21.84 -15.92 -19.76
N LYS A 61 22.92 -16.67 -20.00
CA LYS A 61 24.25 -16.10 -20.33
C LYS A 61 24.25 -15.09 -21.49
N ASP A 62 23.42 -15.34 -22.50
CA ASP A 62 23.37 -14.57 -23.74
C ASP A 62 22.11 -13.68 -23.81
N TRP A 63 21.24 -13.75 -22.81
CA TRP A 63 20.03 -12.92 -22.74
C TRP A 63 20.36 -11.61 -22.02
N LYS A 64 20.64 -10.56 -22.79
CA LYS A 64 21.08 -9.26 -22.26
C LYS A 64 20.19 -8.14 -22.78
N SER A 65 19.91 -7.17 -21.92
CA SER A 65 19.27 -5.91 -22.31
C SER A 65 20.34 -5.02 -22.96
N PRO A 66 20.10 -4.47 -24.17
CA PRO A 66 20.98 -3.47 -24.76
C PRO A 66 20.89 -2.12 -24.03
N SER A 67 19.73 -1.79 -23.48
CA SER A 67 19.56 -0.59 -22.65
C SER A 67 20.08 -0.78 -21.23
N ARG A 68 20.75 0.26 -20.71
CA ARG A 68 21.16 0.35 -19.30
C ARG A 68 19.96 0.80 -18.46
N TYR A 69 19.74 0.13 -17.33
CA TYR A 69 18.75 0.57 -16.37
C TYR A 69 19.17 1.88 -15.70
N GLU A 70 18.23 2.82 -15.66
CA GLU A 70 18.30 4.00 -14.82
C GLU A 70 16.99 4.14 -14.05
N ARG A 71 17.10 4.29 -12.73
CA ARG A 71 15.94 4.43 -11.87
C ARG A 71 15.34 5.81 -12.04
N ILE A 72 14.05 5.87 -12.36
CA ILE A 72 13.28 7.11 -12.31
C ILE A 72 12.96 7.41 -10.84
N LYS A 73 13.31 8.61 -10.39
CA LYS A 73 13.02 9.06 -9.04
C LYS A 73 11.53 9.35 -8.88
N ASP A 74 10.94 8.85 -7.81
CA ASP A 74 9.60 9.24 -7.39
C ASP A 74 9.68 10.57 -6.62
N GLU A 75 8.82 11.50 -7.01
CA GLU A 75 8.81 12.85 -6.44
C GLU A 75 7.55 13.02 -5.58
N PHE A 76 7.76 13.38 -4.32
CA PHE A 76 6.66 13.63 -3.41
C PHE A 76 5.73 14.71 -3.98
N TYR A 77 4.46 14.34 -4.13
CA TYR A 77 3.37 15.22 -4.51
C TYR A 77 2.24 15.13 -3.48
N GLN A 78 1.80 16.29 -3.00
CA GLN A 78 0.61 16.40 -2.16
C GLN A 78 -0.57 16.85 -3.03
N PRO A 79 -1.55 15.97 -3.31
CA PRO A 79 -2.77 16.37 -3.99
C PRO A 79 -3.55 17.33 -3.11
N LYS A 80 -4.35 18.18 -3.76
CA LYS A 80 -5.35 18.99 -3.07
C LYS A 80 -6.32 18.05 -2.36
N ALA A 81 -6.67 18.37 -1.11
CA ALA A 81 -7.70 17.66 -0.39
C ALA A 81 -9.05 17.82 -1.11
N GLU A 82 -9.71 16.70 -1.36
CA GLU A 82 -10.96 16.65 -2.11
C GLU A 82 -11.85 15.54 -1.54
N ASN A 83 -13.16 15.72 -1.68
CA ASN A 83 -14.15 14.72 -1.35
C ASN A 83 -15.07 14.58 -2.54
N VAL A 84 -14.84 13.52 -3.32
CA VAL A 84 -15.42 13.33 -4.65
C VAL A 84 -16.38 12.16 -4.61
N GLU A 85 -17.56 12.37 -5.18
CA GLU A 85 -18.51 11.29 -5.48
C GLU A 85 -18.44 10.97 -6.97
N VAL A 86 -18.29 9.69 -7.27
CA VAL A 86 -18.28 9.13 -8.62
C VAL A 86 -19.51 8.24 -8.75
N GLU A 87 -20.44 8.62 -9.62
CA GLU A 87 -21.63 7.81 -9.86
C GLU A 87 -21.24 6.56 -10.64
N THR A 88 -21.60 5.39 -10.10
CA THR A 88 -21.44 4.10 -10.77
C THR A 88 -22.80 3.41 -10.84
N PRO A 89 -23.62 3.71 -11.87
CA PRO A 89 -24.96 3.15 -12.00
C PRO A 89 -24.94 1.62 -11.98
N ASP A 90 -26.01 1.02 -11.46
CA ASP A 90 -26.23 -0.43 -11.40
C ASP A 90 -25.25 -1.22 -10.52
N LYS A 91 -24.46 -0.54 -9.67
CA LYS A 91 -23.59 -1.18 -8.67
C LYS A 91 -24.32 -1.30 -7.33
N ALA A 92 -24.50 -2.54 -6.87
CA ALA A 92 -25.16 -2.84 -5.60
C ALA A 92 -24.37 -2.39 -4.35
N ASN A 93 -23.04 -2.27 -4.46
CA ASN A 93 -22.18 -1.78 -3.39
C ASN A 93 -21.44 -0.53 -3.86
N ALA A 94 -21.23 0.39 -2.93
CA ALA A 94 -20.32 1.51 -3.08
C ALA A 94 -18.94 1.17 -2.50
N LEU A 95 -17.91 1.83 -3.05
CA LEU A 95 -16.54 1.83 -2.59
C LEU A 95 -16.20 3.21 -2.01
N PHE A 96 -15.62 3.23 -0.82
CA PHE A 96 -15.01 4.41 -0.23
C PHE A 96 -13.51 4.20 -0.28
N LEU A 97 -12.77 5.22 -0.72
CA LEU A 97 -11.32 5.28 -0.67
C LEU A 97 -10.92 6.58 0.03
N ALA A 98 -9.92 6.48 0.89
CA ALA A 98 -9.23 7.63 1.45
C ALA A 98 -7.74 7.48 1.21
N GLU A 99 -7.08 8.54 0.75
CA GLU A 99 -5.65 8.53 0.50
C GLU A 99 -4.99 9.80 1.05
N GLN A 100 -3.82 9.63 1.68
CA GLN A 100 -2.97 10.73 2.10
C GLN A 100 -1.51 10.37 1.86
N PRO A 101 -0.79 11.09 0.98
CA PRO A 101 0.64 10.92 0.85
C PRO A 101 1.40 11.61 1.99
N PHE A 102 2.55 11.06 2.35
CA PHE A 102 3.48 11.64 3.31
C PHE A 102 4.86 11.78 2.68
N LYS A 103 5.57 12.85 3.06
CA LYS A 103 6.95 13.08 2.65
C LYS A 103 7.90 12.38 3.62
N LEU A 104 8.07 11.07 3.46
CA LEU A 104 9.01 10.25 4.24
C LEU A 104 9.32 8.95 3.49
N ASN A 105 10.44 8.33 3.85
CA ASN A 105 10.83 7.01 3.37
C ASN A 105 10.97 6.03 4.56
N GLN A 106 11.42 4.81 4.29
CA GLN A 106 11.62 3.78 5.31
C GLN A 106 12.75 4.05 6.31
N ASP A 107 13.68 4.98 6.00
CA ASP A 107 14.76 5.37 6.91
C ASP A 107 14.32 6.44 7.91
N ASN A 108 13.13 7.02 7.73
CA ASN A 108 12.58 8.02 8.61
C ASN A 108 12.39 7.46 10.05
N PRO A 109 12.75 8.21 11.11
CA PRO A 109 12.56 7.78 12.49
C PRO A 109 11.12 7.43 12.87
N ASP A 110 10.13 8.07 12.22
CA ASP A 110 8.71 7.85 12.49
C ASP A 110 8.14 6.64 11.70
N TYR A 111 8.91 6.02 10.80
CA TYR A 111 8.41 4.92 9.94
C TYR A 111 7.83 3.76 10.75
N ALA A 112 8.55 3.27 11.76
CA ALA A 112 8.07 2.17 12.61
C ALA A 112 6.81 2.56 13.40
N ALA A 113 6.72 3.81 13.85
CA ALA A 113 5.56 4.33 14.57
C ALA A 113 4.32 4.41 13.68
N LEU A 114 4.45 4.89 12.44
CA LEU A 114 3.36 4.93 11.46
C LEU A 114 2.92 3.54 11.01
N LEU A 115 3.86 2.61 10.85
CA LEU A 115 3.57 1.22 10.54
C LEU A 115 2.69 0.58 11.64
N MET A 116 3.05 0.77 12.91
CA MET A 116 2.26 0.27 14.03
C MET A 116 0.94 1.03 14.22
N GLY A 117 0.93 2.34 14.02
CA GLY A 117 -0.28 3.14 14.05
C GLY A 117 -1.30 2.71 12.99
N ASN A 118 -0.84 2.45 11.75
CA ASN A 118 -1.69 1.89 10.71
C ASN A 118 -2.18 0.48 11.06
N TYR A 119 -1.32 -0.38 11.61
CA TYR A 119 -1.72 -1.73 12.02
C TYR A 119 -2.88 -1.69 13.02
N MET A 120 -2.85 -0.80 14.02
CA MET A 120 -3.95 -0.65 14.97
C MET A 120 -5.18 0.05 14.38
N LEU A 121 -4.98 1.01 13.48
CA LEU A 121 -6.08 1.78 12.87
C LEU A 121 -6.92 0.93 11.92
N GLY A 122 -6.30 0.24 10.97
CA GLY A 122 -7.01 -0.53 9.94
C GLY A 122 -6.23 -1.65 9.26
N GLY A 123 -4.95 -1.85 9.59
CA GLY A 123 -4.10 -2.87 8.96
C GLY A 123 -4.13 -4.24 9.66
N GLY A 124 -4.45 -4.29 10.96
CA GLY A 124 -4.44 -5.48 11.82
C GLY A 124 -5.71 -6.35 11.73
N PHE A 125 -6.42 -6.32 10.60
CA PHE A 125 -7.67 -7.06 10.37
C PHE A 125 -8.77 -6.74 11.40
N LEU A 126 -9.58 -7.74 11.81
CA LEU A 126 -10.89 -7.54 12.46
C LEU A 126 -10.84 -6.77 13.78
N ASN A 127 -9.70 -6.75 14.49
CA ASN A 127 -9.56 -6.05 15.76
C ASN A 127 -9.03 -4.61 15.61
N SER A 128 -8.74 -4.16 14.39
CA SER A 128 -8.37 -2.76 14.13
C SER A 128 -9.53 -1.80 14.43
N ARG A 129 -9.23 -0.56 14.80
CA ARG A 129 -10.24 0.42 15.22
C ARG A 129 -11.31 0.66 14.15
N LEU A 130 -10.91 0.82 12.89
CA LEU A 130 -11.85 0.99 11.77
C LEU A 130 -12.76 -0.23 11.61
N ALA A 131 -12.23 -1.45 11.70
CA ALA A 131 -13.03 -2.67 11.61
C ALA A 131 -14.00 -2.81 12.79
N VAL A 132 -13.55 -2.52 14.01
CA VAL A 132 -14.40 -2.57 15.21
C VAL A 132 -15.51 -1.51 15.13
N ARG A 133 -15.18 -0.27 14.75
CA ARG A 133 -16.13 0.83 14.64
C ARG A 133 -17.15 0.59 13.53
N ILE A 134 -16.69 0.45 12.30
CA ILE A 134 -17.55 0.55 11.10
C ILE A 134 -18.21 -0.81 10.79
N ARG A 135 -17.48 -1.91 10.93
CA ARG A 135 -18.00 -3.25 10.59
C ARG A 135 -18.69 -3.92 11.78
N GLN A 136 -18.08 -3.94 12.97
CA GLN A 136 -18.63 -4.71 14.09
C GLN A 136 -19.73 -3.97 14.86
N LYS A 137 -19.52 -2.68 15.19
CA LYS A 137 -20.47 -1.91 16.00
C LYS A 137 -21.62 -1.35 15.18
N GLU A 138 -21.32 -0.75 14.02
CA GLU A 138 -22.33 -0.02 13.23
C GLU A 138 -22.85 -0.82 12.04
N GLY A 139 -22.17 -1.89 11.63
CA GLY A 139 -22.61 -2.75 10.52
C GLY A 139 -22.68 -2.03 9.16
N LEU A 140 -21.94 -0.92 9.00
CA LEU A 140 -22.02 -0.06 7.80
C LEU A 140 -21.28 -0.65 6.61
N SER A 141 -20.27 -1.49 6.86
CA SER A 141 -19.36 -2.01 5.83
C SER A 141 -19.13 -3.51 5.96
N TYR A 142 -19.08 -4.20 4.82
CA TYR A 142 -18.71 -5.61 4.74
C TYR A 142 -17.19 -5.81 4.89
N GLY A 143 -16.41 -4.83 4.46
CA GLY A 143 -14.95 -4.84 4.50
C GLY A 143 -14.41 -3.42 4.60
N VAL A 144 -13.59 -3.17 5.61
CA VAL A 144 -12.95 -1.89 5.87
C VAL A 144 -11.54 -2.14 6.36
N GLY A 145 -10.60 -1.30 5.96
CA GLY A 145 -9.21 -1.41 6.40
C GLY A 145 -8.35 -0.26 5.92
N SER A 146 -7.10 -0.27 6.35
CA SER A 146 -6.10 0.69 5.92
C SER A 146 -4.73 0.05 5.73
N SER A 147 -3.93 0.69 4.89
CA SER A 147 -2.57 0.31 4.57
C SER A 147 -1.68 1.55 4.64
N PHE A 148 -0.43 1.33 5.01
CA PHE A 148 0.62 2.33 4.98
C PHE A 148 1.82 1.72 4.26
N SER A 149 2.35 2.44 3.28
CA SER A 149 3.55 2.06 2.55
C SER A 149 4.48 3.27 2.45
N ALA A 150 5.77 3.06 2.68
CA ALA A 150 6.80 4.06 2.43
C ALA A 150 7.82 3.48 1.45
N ASP A 151 8.30 4.31 0.54
CA ASP A 151 9.36 3.92 -0.39
C ASP A 151 10.68 3.69 0.35
N ALA A 152 11.49 2.79 -0.18
CA ALA A 152 12.75 2.40 0.41
C ALA A 152 13.90 3.37 0.10
N ARG A 153 13.75 4.23 -0.91
CA ARG A 153 14.79 5.13 -1.46
C ARG A 153 14.34 6.59 -1.45
N ASP A 154 13.15 6.87 -1.96
CA ASP A 154 12.59 8.22 -2.11
C ASP A 154 11.70 8.61 -0.94
N GLU A 155 11.62 9.91 -0.64
CA GLU A 155 10.78 10.45 0.43
C GLU A 155 9.29 10.48 0.05
N THR A 156 8.77 9.34 -0.40
CA THR A 156 7.38 9.15 -0.76
C THR A 156 6.79 8.02 0.06
N ALA A 157 5.66 8.30 0.70
CA ALA A 157 4.87 7.32 1.41
C ALA A 157 3.40 7.62 1.20
N THR A 158 2.55 6.64 1.42
CA THR A 158 1.11 6.79 1.33
C THR A 158 0.42 6.00 2.41
N TRP A 159 -0.54 6.64 3.07
CA TRP A 159 -1.57 5.97 3.83
C TRP A 159 -2.85 5.90 2.99
N ARG A 160 -3.44 4.71 2.90
CA ARG A 160 -4.69 4.46 2.17
C ARG A 160 -5.67 3.72 3.05
N ALA A 161 -6.95 4.05 2.96
CA ALA A 161 -8.02 3.27 3.55
C ALA A 161 -9.12 3.00 2.53
N PHE A 162 -9.87 1.93 2.77
CA PHE A 162 -11.02 1.57 1.95
C PHE A 162 -12.19 1.12 2.81
N ALA A 163 -13.41 1.23 2.27
CA ALA A 163 -14.58 0.53 2.80
C ALA A 163 -15.56 0.11 1.69
N LEU A 164 -16.22 -1.02 1.87
CA LEU A 164 -17.25 -1.56 0.97
C LEU A 164 -18.61 -1.56 1.66
N TYR A 165 -19.57 -0.79 1.15
CA TYR A 165 -20.81 -0.49 1.85
C TYR A 165 -22.01 -0.36 0.90
N ALA A 166 -23.22 -0.39 1.45
CA ALA A 166 -24.44 -0.09 0.70
C ALA A 166 -24.52 1.43 0.41
N PRO A 167 -24.82 1.89 -0.82
CA PRO A 167 -24.78 3.32 -1.17
C PRO A 167 -25.60 4.25 -0.25
N GLU A 168 -26.64 3.74 0.40
CA GLU A 168 -27.48 4.48 1.36
C GLU A 168 -26.73 4.90 2.63
N ASN A 169 -25.63 4.20 2.95
CA ASN A 169 -24.81 4.41 4.14
C ASN A 169 -23.64 5.39 3.93
N ALA A 170 -23.53 6.04 2.75
CA ALA A 170 -22.38 6.88 2.40
C ALA A 170 -22.02 7.93 3.46
N GLU A 171 -23.00 8.73 3.86
CA GLU A 171 -22.82 9.79 4.86
C GLU A 171 -22.45 9.23 6.24
N ALA A 172 -23.12 8.15 6.64
CA ALA A 172 -22.86 7.50 7.94
C ALA A 172 -21.46 6.90 8.01
N LEU A 173 -21.03 6.24 6.92
CA LEU A 173 -19.71 5.61 6.82
C LEU A 173 -18.60 6.65 6.82
N GLU A 174 -18.73 7.70 6.00
CA GLU A 174 -17.74 8.78 5.94
C GLU A 174 -17.60 9.46 7.30
N LYS A 175 -18.72 9.76 7.96
CA LYS A 175 -18.72 10.33 9.30
C LYS A 175 -18.02 9.42 10.31
N ALA A 176 -18.39 8.14 10.38
CA ALA A 176 -17.79 7.19 11.31
C ALA A 176 -16.29 6.99 11.07
N PHE A 177 -15.87 7.01 9.80
CA PHE A 177 -14.48 6.97 9.41
C PHE A 177 -13.72 8.20 9.92
N LEU A 178 -14.17 9.41 9.59
CA LEU A 178 -13.51 10.65 9.98
C LEU A 178 -13.47 10.83 11.52
N GLU A 179 -14.55 10.47 12.21
CA GLU A 179 -14.59 10.45 13.68
C GLU A 179 -13.52 9.54 14.28
N GLU A 180 -13.33 8.34 13.72
CA GLU A 180 -12.32 7.40 14.23
C GLU A 180 -10.90 7.89 13.96
N ILE A 181 -10.66 8.53 12.81
CA ILE A 181 -9.36 9.16 12.53
C ILE A 181 -9.08 10.30 13.51
N GLU A 182 -10.03 11.22 13.71
CA GLU A 182 -9.86 12.31 14.67
C GLU A 182 -9.69 11.80 16.10
N LYS A 183 -10.39 10.73 16.47
CA LYS A 183 -10.20 10.08 17.77
C LYS A 183 -8.79 9.52 17.94
N VAL A 184 -8.22 8.88 16.92
CA VAL A 184 -6.82 8.43 16.97
C VAL A 184 -5.86 9.61 17.10
N ARG A 185 -6.13 10.74 16.45
CA ARG A 185 -5.27 11.94 16.57
C ARG A 185 -5.37 12.60 17.95
N ALA A 186 -6.57 12.64 18.53
CA ALA A 186 -6.83 13.33 19.79
C ALA A 186 -6.52 12.48 21.03
N GLU A 187 -6.92 11.21 21.02
CA GLU A 187 -6.84 10.31 22.18
C GLU A 187 -5.70 9.29 22.03
N GLY A 188 -5.25 9.01 20.81
CA GLY A 188 -4.24 7.99 20.55
C GLY A 188 -4.73 6.56 20.83
N PHE A 189 -3.78 5.63 20.87
CA PHE A 189 -3.93 4.23 21.26
C PHE A 189 -3.51 4.01 22.71
N THR A 190 -4.16 3.06 23.39
CA THR A 190 -3.82 2.67 24.77
C THR A 190 -2.60 1.75 24.81
N ALA A 191 -2.01 1.60 26.00
CA ALA A 191 -0.89 0.69 26.20
C ALA A 191 -1.25 -0.78 25.88
N GLU A 192 -2.48 -1.19 26.19
CA GLU A 192 -3.00 -2.53 25.91
C GLU A 192 -3.15 -2.77 24.40
N GLU A 193 -3.69 -1.79 23.66
CA GLU A 193 -3.78 -1.86 22.19
C GLU A 193 -2.40 -2.00 21.57
N VAL A 194 -1.43 -1.20 22.02
CA VAL A 194 -0.05 -1.22 21.53
C VAL A 194 0.63 -2.55 21.84
N ALA A 195 0.47 -3.08 23.05
CA ALA A 195 1.04 -4.37 23.44
C ALA A 195 0.48 -5.52 22.59
N ALA A 196 -0.84 -5.57 22.41
CA ALA A 196 -1.50 -6.57 21.57
C ALA A 196 -1.07 -6.44 20.11
N ALA A 197 -0.98 -5.21 19.60
CA ALA A 197 -0.56 -4.92 18.24
C ALA A 197 0.86 -5.39 17.94
N LYS A 198 1.82 -5.11 18.85
CA LYS A 198 3.21 -5.59 18.70
C LYS A 198 3.28 -7.11 18.62
N SER A 199 2.58 -7.81 19.51
CA SER A 199 2.56 -9.27 19.51
C SER A 199 1.98 -9.83 18.21
N GLY A 200 0.83 -9.32 17.78
CA GLY A 200 0.19 -9.74 16.53
C GLY A 200 1.04 -9.43 15.29
N TRP A 201 1.66 -8.25 15.27
CA TRP A 201 2.51 -7.85 14.16
C TRP A 201 3.75 -8.74 14.06
N VAL A 202 4.50 -8.97 15.14
CA VAL A 202 5.67 -9.87 15.12
C VAL A 202 5.29 -11.28 14.70
N GLN A 203 4.16 -11.80 15.20
CA GLN A 203 3.68 -13.13 14.80
C GLN A 203 3.33 -13.17 13.30
N SER A 204 2.73 -12.11 12.75
CA SER A 204 2.47 -12.00 11.31
C SER A 204 3.76 -12.00 10.49
N GLN A 205 4.82 -11.33 10.97
CA GLN A 205 6.12 -11.31 10.29
C GLN A 205 6.77 -12.70 10.27
N GLN A 206 6.69 -13.44 11.37
CA GLN A 206 7.17 -14.82 11.44
C GLN A 206 6.43 -15.74 10.46
N VAL A 207 5.10 -15.65 10.41
CA VAL A 207 4.28 -16.44 9.48
C VAL A 207 4.62 -16.09 8.03
N ASN A 208 4.77 -14.81 7.71
CA ASN A 208 5.14 -14.37 6.37
C ASN A 208 6.50 -14.93 5.94
N ARG A 209 7.51 -14.89 6.81
CA ARG A 209 8.84 -15.44 6.49
C ARG A 209 8.89 -16.96 6.39
N ALA A 210 7.92 -17.67 6.98
CA ALA A 210 7.80 -19.12 6.84
C ALA A 210 7.20 -19.55 5.49
N GLN A 211 6.72 -18.62 4.67
CA GLN A 211 6.15 -18.91 3.35
C GLN A 211 7.19 -18.70 2.25
N ASP A 212 7.52 -19.76 1.50
CA ASP A 212 8.56 -19.73 0.46
C ASP A 212 8.37 -18.59 -0.55
N ARG A 213 7.14 -18.37 -1.03
CA ARG A 213 6.82 -17.29 -1.96
C ARG A 213 7.13 -15.91 -1.38
N SER A 214 6.75 -15.69 -0.13
CA SER A 214 6.96 -14.42 0.56
C SER A 214 8.44 -14.19 0.81
N LEU A 215 9.16 -15.21 1.30
CA LEU A 215 10.60 -15.13 1.54
C LEU A 215 11.38 -14.89 0.25
N ALA A 216 11.06 -15.60 -0.84
CA ALA A 216 11.69 -15.38 -2.14
C ALA A 216 11.46 -13.95 -2.64
N GLY A 217 10.24 -13.42 -2.51
CA GLY A 217 9.91 -12.04 -2.87
C GLY A 217 10.71 -11.01 -2.06
N THR A 218 10.83 -11.20 -0.74
CA THR A 218 11.63 -10.35 0.14
C THR A 218 13.11 -10.38 -0.24
N LEU A 219 13.70 -11.58 -0.38
CA LEU A 219 15.11 -11.73 -0.74
C LEU A 219 15.41 -11.09 -2.10
N ASN A 220 14.52 -11.25 -3.08
CA ASN A 220 14.71 -10.65 -4.40
C ASN A 220 14.65 -9.11 -4.36
N SER A 221 13.72 -8.56 -3.58
CA SER A 221 13.63 -7.12 -3.35
C SER A 221 14.86 -6.58 -2.62
N TYR A 222 15.44 -7.37 -1.72
CA TYR A 222 16.64 -7.00 -0.98
C TYR A 222 17.91 -7.03 -1.82
N LEU A 223 17.99 -7.92 -2.82
CA LEU A 223 19.06 -7.86 -3.81
C LEU A 223 19.04 -6.51 -4.56
N ASP A 224 17.86 -6.04 -4.97
CA ASP A 224 17.70 -4.71 -5.59
C ASP A 224 18.06 -3.57 -4.62
N LEU A 225 17.59 -3.65 -3.38
CA LEU A 225 17.79 -2.61 -2.36
C LEU A 225 19.17 -2.62 -1.70
N GLY A 226 20.01 -3.62 -1.95
CA GLY A 226 21.27 -3.82 -1.21
C GLY A 226 21.04 -4.09 0.28
N ARG A 227 19.96 -4.80 0.62
CA ARG A 227 19.54 -5.12 1.99
C ARG A 227 19.72 -6.61 2.29
N THR A 228 19.60 -6.94 3.56
CA THR A 228 19.59 -8.30 4.10
C THR A 228 18.54 -8.39 5.20
N LEU A 229 18.28 -9.59 5.74
CA LEU A 229 17.28 -9.79 6.80
C LEU A 229 17.65 -9.06 8.13
N GLU A 230 18.88 -8.57 8.26
CA GLU A 230 19.29 -7.65 9.33
C GLU A 230 18.45 -6.36 9.33
N TRP A 231 17.95 -5.92 8.17
CA TRP A 231 17.04 -4.78 8.10
C TRP A 231 15.71 -5.09 8.80
N ASP A 232 15.13 -6.27 8.57
CA ASP A 232 13.92 -6.71 9.27
C ASP A 232 14.15 -6.82 10.77
N ALA A 233 15.26 -7.44 11.18
CA ALA A 233 15.60 -7.57 12.60
C ALA A 233 15.73 -6.20 13.28
N ALA A 234 16.33 -5.22 12.60
CA ALA A 234 16.43 -3.85 13.10
C ALA A 234 15.05 -3.15 13.16
N LEU A 235 14.19 -3.36 12.16
CA LEU A 235 12.83 -2.83 12.17
C LEU A 235 11.99 -3.44 13.30
N GLU A 236 12.05 -4.77 13.48
CA GLU A 236 11.37 -5.47 14.57
C GLU A 236 11.83 -4.94 15.93
N ALA A 237 13.15 -4.76 16.13
CA ALA A 237 13.69 -4.18 17.35
C ALA A 237 13.14 -2.75 17.59
N LYS A 238 13.09 -1.91 16.54
CA LYS A 238 12.48 -0.57 16.62
C LYS A 238 11.00 -0.65 17.01
N VAL A 239 10.22 -1.50 16.35
CA VAL A 239 8.79 -1.71 16.65
C VAL A 239 8.60 -2.15 18.10
N MET A 240 9.39 -3.11 18.57
CA MET A 240 9.29 -3.62 19.94
C MET A 240 9.68 -2.57 20.98
N ALA A 241 10.54 -1.62 20.64
CA ALA A 241 10.94 -0.52 21.51
C ALA A 241 9.93 0.65 21.57
N LEU A 242 8.97 0.74 20.64
CA LEU A 242 8.03 1.88 20.58
C LEU A 242 7.19 2.04 21.84
N THR A 243 7.00 3.26 22.31
CA THR A 243 6.00 3.56 23.35
C THR A 243 4.67 3.98 22.74
N PRO A 244 3.54 3.89 23.47
CA PRO A 244 2.26 4.42 22.99
C PRO A 244 2.36 5.90 22.58
N GLU A 245 3.10 6.71 23.34
CA GLU A 245 3.29 8.14 23.08
C GLU A 245 4.00 8.38 21.74
N GLN A 246 5.00 7.55 21.39
CA GLN A 246 5.70 7.67 20.10
C GLN A 246 4.78 7.34 18.92
N ILE A 247 3.95 6.31 19.04
CA ILE A 247 2.97 5.95 18.01
C ILE A 247 1.91 7.04 17.89
N ASN A 248 1.37 7.51 19.01
CA ASN A 248 0.34 8.54 19.04
C ASN A 248 0.85 9.87 18.48
N ALA A 249 2.08 10.26 18.83
CA ALA A 249 2.72 11.45 18.28
C ALA A 249 2.91 11.37 16.76
N ALA A 250 3.35 10.22 16.24
CA ALA A 250 3.48 10.01 14.80
C ALA A 250 2.11 10.08 14.10
N MET A 251 1.10 9.42 14.64
CA MET A 251 -0.24 9.42 14.05
C MET A 251 -0.87 10.82 14.05
N ALA A 252 -0.76 11.57 15.15
CA ALA A 252 -1.25 12.94 15.22
C ALA A 252 -0.48 13.91 14.29
N LYS A 253 0.83 13.66 14.09
CA LYS A 253 1.70 14.47 13.22
C LYS A 253 1.40 14.29 11.73
N TYR A 254 1.21 13.05 11.27
CA TYR A 254 1.11 12.76 9.83
C TYR A 254 -0.32 12.57 9.34
N LEU A 255 -1.18 11.89 10.11
CA LEU A 255 -2.54 11.62 9.69
C LEU A 255 -3.38 12.89 9.90
N ASP A 256 -3.94 13.43 8.82
CA ASP A 256 -4.68 14.69 8.84
C ASP A 256 -5.87 14.59 7.89
N PRO A 257 -7.10 14.43 8.42
CA PRO A 257 -8.30 14.32 7.61
C PRO A 257 -8.50 15.47 6.62
N GLN A 258 -7.98 16.66 6.93
CA GLN A 258 -8.09 17.84 6.06
C GLN A 258 -7.14 17.80 4.87
N LYS A 259 -6.20 16.85 4.83
CA LYS A 259 -5.25 16.62 3.72
C LYS A 259 -5.59 15.37 2.90
N MET A 260 -6.65 14.67 3.25
CA MET A 260 -7.05 13.45 2.56
C MET A 260 -7.77 13.77 1.24
N VAL A 261 -7.56 12.89 0.27
CA VAL A 261 -8.45 12.74 -0.88
C VAL A 261 -9.41 11.62 -0.55
N LEU A 262 -10.70 11.92 -0.49
CA LEU A 262 -11.78 10.99 -0.26
C LEU A 262 -12.52 10.76 -1.57
N VAL A 263 -12.72 9.50 -1.95
CA VAL A 263 -13.47 9.11 -3.14
C VAL A 263 -14.55 8.12 -2.76
N LYS A 264 -15.78 8.43 -3.11
CA LYS A 264 -16.95 7.56 -2.96
C LYS A 264 -17.45 7.18 -4.34
N ALA A 265 -17.37 5.92 -4.71
CA ALA A 265 -17.88 5.41 -5.98
C ALA A 265 -19.08 4.49 -5.73
N GLY A 266 -20.28 4.82 -6.24
CA GLY A 266 -21.50 4.06 -5.96
C GLY A 266 -22.72 4.54 -6.76
N ASP A 267 -23.82 3.79 -6.68
CA ASP A 267 -25.13 4.19 -7.23
C ASP A 267 -25.88 5.06 -6.20
N PHE A 268 -25.57 6.36 -6.17
CA PHE A 268 -26.11 7.30 -5.19
C PHE A 268 -27.43 7.92 -5.64
N ALA A 269 -27.63 8.07 -6.96
CA ALA A 269 -28.86 8.62 -7.51
C ALA A 269 -30.08 7.75 -7.13
N LYS A 270 -29.95 6.43 -7.24
CA LYS A 270 -30.98 5.47 -6.85
C LYS A 270 -31.22 5.46 -5.34
N SER A 271 -30.15 5.48 -4.55
CA SER A 271 -30.21 5.51 -3.08
C SER A 271 -30.95 6.75 -2.55
N ARG A 272 -30.70 7.92 -3.14
CA ARG A 272 -31.37 9.18 -2.76
C ARG A 272 -32.86 9.22 -3.12
N GLN A 273 -33.26 8.52 -4.18
CA GLN A 273 -34.68 8.36 -4.55
C GLN A 273 -35.41 7.33 -3.66
N ALA A 274 -34.68 6.41 -3.03
CA ALA A 274 -35.24 5.37 -2.19
C ALA A 274 -35.50 5.81 -0.73
N LYS A 275 -35.02 7.00 -0.31
CA LYS A 275 -35.35 7.58 1.00
C LYS A 275 -36.72 8.30 0.94
N PRO A 276 -37.75 7.86 1.69
CA PRO A 276 -39.02 8.57 1.79
C PRO A 276 -38.92 9.88 2.58
#